data_AF-A0A821RDM7-F1
#
_entry.id   AF-A0A821RDM7-F1
#
_cell.length_a   1.000
_cell.length_b   1.000
_cell.length_c   1.000
_cell.angle_alpha   90.00
_cell.angle_beta   90.00
_cell.angle_gamma   90.00
#
_symmetry.space_group_name_H-M   'P 1'
#
loop_
_entity.id
_entity.type
_entity.pdbx_description
1 polymer ?
#
loop_
_entity_poly.entity_id
_entity_poly.type
_entity_poly.pdbx_seq_one_letter_code
_entity_poly.pdbx_strand_id
1 'polypeptide(L)'
;MSNLEELTLFLIIKRFNSTYIEGIQLYDQILIHRPQLNKFTFSINTLLYNSVNISLPSNNDIQRSFIERKYQQVGSYADDNLMKGEAQCHIYSLPYQFDNFHYLNNSFQGGRFEKVKCIKMTDIRPFEHEFFKIISQSFPFLQHLSVKNDEQQKNKQHLSNTLIIFPHLRSLHLILAHIDYVEDFLMKKTTHLPCLLYLKIKYEQHAYF
;
A
#
# COMPACT_ATOMS: atom_id res chain seq x y z
N MET A 1 33.74 -5.07 -0.95
CA MET A 1 32.63 -4.75 -0.03
C MET A 1 32.29 -6.01 0.79
N SER A 2 33.06 -6.31 1.84
CA SER A 2 33.06 -7.64 2.49
C SER A 2 32.50 -7.70 3.92
N ASN A 3 32.05 -6.60 4.54
CA ASN A 3 31.59 -6.59 5.95
C ASN A 3 30.17 -6.02 6.11
N LEU A 4 29.26 -6.29 5.16
CA LEU A 4 27.90 -5.76 5.23
C LEU A 4 27.05 -6.62 6.18
N GLU A 5 26.80 -6.11 7.38
CA GLU A 5 26.00 -6.80 8.41
C GLU A 5 24.52 -6.42 8.41
N GLU A 6 24.19 -5.21 7.93
CA GLU A 6 22.80 -4.75 7.79
C GLU A 6 22.51 -4.32 6.36
N LEU A 7 21.37 -4.75 5.83
CA LEU A 7 20.88 -4.34 4.52
C LEU A 7 19.40 -3.99 4.62
N THR A 8 19.09 -2.77 4.18
CA THR A 8 17.72 -2.29 4.01
C THR A 8 17.42 -2.16 2.52
N LEU A 9 16.43 -2.91 2.03
CA LEU A 9 16.07 -2.98 0.62
C LEU A 9 14.65 -2.47 0.39
N PHE A 10 14.51 -1.36 -0.32
CA PHE A 10 13.23 -0.92 -0.86
C PHE A 10 13.21 -1.18 -2.37
N LEU A 11 12.20 -1.91 -2.85
CA LEU A 11 12.17 -2.32 -4.25
C LEU A 11 10.74 -2.30 -4.81
N ILE A 12 10.59 -1.71 -5.99
CA ILE A 12 9.36 -1.80 -6.80
C ILE A 12 9.74 -2.46 -8.12
N ILE A 13 9.14 -3.60 -8.43
CA ILE A 13 9.45 -4.36 -9.63
C ILE A 13 8.21 -4.48 -10.49
N LYS A 14 8.40 -4.33 -11.80
CA LYS A 14 7.39 -4.64 -12.81
C LYS A 14 7.75 -5.96 -13.47
N ARG A 15 6.83 -6.92 -13.49
CA ARG A 15 7.01 -8.21 -14.16
C ARG A 15 5.87 -8.43 -15.16
N PHE A 16 6.22 -8.95 -16.33
CA PHE A 16 5.26 -9.28 -17.40
C PHE A 16 5.20 -10.80 -17.53
N ASN A 17 3.99 -11.37 -17.63
CA ASN A 17 3.76 -12.81 -17.82
C ASN A 17 4.53 -13.69 -16.80
N SER A 18 4.64 -13.25 -15.55
CA SER A 18 5.44 -13.89 -14.51
C SER A 18 4.73 -13.80 -13.17
N THR A 19 5.20 -14.56 -12.19
CA THR A 19 4.76 -14.51 -10.80
C THR A 19 5.50 -13.44 -9.99
N TYR A 20 4.99 -13.20 -8.78
CA TYR A 20 5.61 -12.35 -7.76
C TYR A 20 6.97 -12.91 -7.31
N ILE A 21 7.69 -12.12 -6.52
CA ILE A 21 8.94 -12.58 -5.90
C ILE A 21 8.65 -13.48 -4.71
N GLU A 22 9.10 -14.71 -4.79
CA GLU A 22 9.07 -15.68 -3.69
C GLU A 22 10.31 -15.56 -2.79
N GLY A 23 10.19 -16.04 -1.54
CA GLY A 23 11.28 -15.98 -0.57
C GLY A 23 12.55 -16.71 -1.03
N ILE A 24 12.43 -17.78 -1.82
CA ILE A 24 13.57 -18.50 -2.38
C ILE A 24 14.39 -17.64 -3.35
N GLN A 25 13.73 -16.81 -4.17
CA GLN A 25 14.42 -15.96 -5.13
C GLN A 25 15.32 -14.95 -4.41
N LEU A 26 14.84 -14.30 -3.34
CA LEU A 26 15.68 -13.42 -2.55
C LEU A 26 16.79 -14.16 -1.80
N TYR A 27 16.50 -15.38 -1.34
CA TYR A 27 17.46 -16.17 -0.57
C TYR A 27 18.67 -16.51 -1.44
N ASP A 28 18.40 -17.04 -2.62
CA ASP A 28 19.43 -17.45 -3.58
C ASP A 28 20.20 -16.25 -4.15
N GLN A 29 19.56 -15.09 -4.31
CA GLN A 29 20.22 -13.92 -4.91
C GLN A 29 20.99 -13.07 -3.90
N ILE A 30 20.57 -13.05 -2.63
CA ILE A 30 21.12 -12.13 -1.62
C ILE A 30 21.70 -12.89 -0.43
N LEU A 31 20.87 -13.67 0.27
CA LEU A 31 21.23 -14.19 1.58
C LEU A 31 22.34 -15.24 1.51
N ILE A 32 22.29 -16.16 0.54
CA ILE A 32 23.30 -17.23 0.42
C ILE A 32 24.71 -16.67 0.15
N HIS A 33 24.80 -15.51 -0.52
CA HIS A 33 26.05 -14.85 -0.86
C HIS A 33 26.53 -13.88 0.23
N ARG A 34 25.72 -13.66 1.28
CA ARG A 34 25.99 -12.69 2.36
C ARG A 34 25.75 -13.31 3.73
N PRO A 35 26.52 -14.35 4.11
CA PRO A 35 26.34 -15.04 5.39
C PRO A 35 26.59 -14.16 6.62
N GLN A 36 27.28 -13.02 6.45
CA GLN A 36 27.52 -12.04 7.52
C GLN A 36 26.33 -11.08 7.75
N LEU A 37 25.29 -11.17 6.93
CA LEU A 37 24.14 -10.28 7.02
C LEU A 37 23.26 -10.69 8.22
N ASN A 38 23.49 -10.02 9.34
CA ASN A 38 22.77 -10.24 10.59
C ASN A 38 21.35 -9.66 10.54
N LYS A 39 21.15 -8.61 9.74
CA LYS A 39 19.85 -7.95 9.61
C LYS A 39 19.53 -7.63 8.18
N PHE A 40 18.40 -8.16 7.74
CA PHE A 40 17.87 -7.89 6.41
C PHE A 40 16.43 -7.39 6.52
N THR A 41 16.24 -6.12 6.20
CA THR A 41 14.93 -5.45 6.21
C THR A 41 14.55 -5.11 4.78
N PHE A 42 13.33 -5.42 4.37
CA PHE A 42 12.90 -5.15 3.01
C PHE A 42 11.43 -4.74 2.90
N SER A 43 11.12 -4.07 1.79
CA SER A 43 9.77 -3.76 1.31
C SER A 43 9.81 -3.88 -0.20
N ILE A 44 9.16 -4.92 -0.72
CA ILE A 44 9.22 -5.32 -2.12
C ILE A 44 7.81 -5.35 -2.67
N ASN A 45 7.49 -4.38 -3.52
CA ASN A 45 6.24 -4.37 -4.25
C ASN A 45 6.46 -4.88 -5.67
N THR A 46 5.77 -5.96 -6.03
CA THR A 46 5.79 -6.53 -7.37
C THR A 46 4.48 -6.21 -8.08
N LEU A 47 4.57 -5.41 -9.15
CA LEU A 47 3.48 -5.14 -10.08
C LEU A 47 3.55 -6.17 -11.21
N LEU A 48 2.48 -6.92 -11.39
CA LEU A 48 2.33 -7.97 -12.39
C LEU A 48 1.45 -7.44 -13.51
N TYR A 49 1.95 -7.49 -14.74
CA TYR A 49 1.25 -7.05 -15.94
C TYR A 49 0.93 -8.25 -16.84
N ASN A 50 -0.19 -8.17 -17.54
CA ASN A 50 -0.73 -9.23 -18.40
C ASN A 50 -0.92 -10.55 -17.64
N SER A 51 -1.26 -10.47 -16.36
CA SER A 51 -1.45 -11.62 -15.47
C SER A 51 -2.82 -12.30 -15.65
N VAL A 52 -3.38 -12.25 -16.87
CA VAL A 52 -4.67 -12.88 -17.17
C VAL A 52 -4.53 -14.38 -16.89
N ASN A 53 -5.27 -14.87 -15.89
CA ASN A 53 -5.25 -16.25 -15.37
C ASN A 53 -4.16 -16.61 -14.35
N ILE A 54 -3.38 -15.67 -13.81
CA ILE A 54 -2.49 -15.99 -12.68
C ILE A 54 -3.31 -15.90 -11.38
N SER A 55 -3.67 -17.05 -10.82
CA SER A 55 -4.20 -17.11 -9.45
C SER A 55 -3.11 -16.66 -8.49
N LEU A 56 -3.31 -15.54 -7.82
CA LEU A 56 -2.39 -15.11 -6.77
C LEU A 56 -2.54 -16.03 -5.55
N PRO A 57 -1.42 -16.48 -4.96
CA PRO A 57 -1.49 -17.23 -3.71
C PRO A 57 -2.02 -16.36 -2.59
N SER A 58 -2.54 -17.01 -1.55
CA SER A 58 -3.01 -16.30 -0.37
C SER A 58 -1.86 -15.57 0.32
N ASN A 59 -2.17 -14.50 1.06
CA ASN A 59 -1.19 -13.79 1.87
C ASN A 59 -0.41 -14.73 2.81
N ASN A 60 -1.07 -15.75 3.34
CA ASN A 60 -0.48 -16.77 4.20
C ASN A 60 0.55 -17.62 3.47
N ASP A 61 0.26 -18.05 2.24
CA ASP A 61 1.20 -18.84 1.45
C ASP A 61 2.41 -18.00 1.03
N ILE A 62 2.18 -16.73 0.67
CA ILE A 62 3.26 -15.78 0.40
C ILE A 62 4.15 -15.62 1.63
N GLN A 63 3.58 -15.33 2.81
CA GLN A 63 4.36 -15.17 4.05
C GLN A 63 5.12 -16.44 4.40
N ARG A 64 4.48 -17.61 4.27
CA ARG A 64 5.10 -18.92 4.53
C ARG A 64 6.37 -19.11 3.69
N SER A 65 6.35 -18.76 2.41
CA SER A 65 7.50 -18.90 1.51
C SER A 65 8.75 -18.13 1.97
N PHE A 66 8.58 -17.05 2.73
CA PHE A 66 9.66 -16.30 3.34
C PHE A 66 10.00 -16.86 4.72
N ILE A 67 9.03 -17.12 5.59
CA ILE A 67 9.29 -17.61 6.95
C ILE A 67 10.08 -18.94 6.92
N GLU A 68 9.73 -19.87 6.02
CA GLU A 68 10.44 -21.15 5.85
C GLU A 68 11.90 -20.99 5.42
N ARG A 69 12.28 -19.84 4.86
CA ARG A 69 13.65 -19.48 4.47
C ARG A 69 14.39 -18.69 5.54
N LYS A 70 13.89 -18.71 6.78
CA LYS A 70 14.48 -18.05 7.97
C LYS A 70 14.53 -16.52 7.87
N TYR A 71 13.71 -15.91 7.02
CA TYR A 71 13.45 -14.48 7.15
C TYR A 71 12.74 -14.23 8.50
N GLN A 72 12.94 -13.02 9.05
CA GLN A 72 12.16 -12.58 10.22
C GLN A 72 10.66 -12.50 9.88
N GLN A 73 9.84 -12.07 10.83
CA GLN A 73 8.41 -11.86 10.58
C GLN A 73 8.21 -10.95 9.37
N VAL A 74 7.30 -11.35 8.48
CA VAL A 74 6.95 -10.62 7.27
C VAL A 74 5.46 -10.37 7.23
N GLY A 75 5.07 -9.22 6.69
CA GLY A 75 3.70 -8.95 6.28
C GLY A 75 3.59 -9.03 4.76
N SER A 76 2.45 -9.49 4.27
CA SER A 76 2.15 -9.50 2.84
C SER A 76 0.74 -9.02 2.58
N TYR A 77 0.53 -8.49 1.38
CA TYR A 77 -0.79 -8.48 0.78
C TYR A 77 -0.68 -8.63 -0.74
N ALA A 78 -1.60 -9.39 -1.31
CA ALA A 78 -1.75 -9.61 -2.74
C ALA A 78 -3.13 -9.11 -3.18
N ASP A 79 -3.20 -8.59 -4.40
CA ASP A 79 -4.46 -8.19 -5.04
C ASP A 79 -4.37 -8.35 -6.55
N ASP A 80 -5.37 -8.99 -7.13
CA ASP A 80 -5.51 -9.21 -8.57
C ASP A 80 -6.41 -8.17 -9.25
N ASN A 81 -6.89 -7.17 -8.48
CA ASN A 81 -7.83 -6.15 -8.93
C ASN A 81 -7.19 -4.75 -9.01
N LEU A 82 -5.92 -4.63 -9.38
CA LEU A 82 -5.27 -3.31 -9.40
C LEU A 82 -5.72 -2.46 -10.59
N MET A 83 -5.76 -3.07 -11.77
CA MET A 83 -6.32 -2.61 -13.04
C MET A 83 -6.62 -3.84 -13.92
N LYS A 84 -7.35 -3.68 -15.03
CA LYS A 84 -7.71 -4.82 -15.90
C LYS A 84 -6.44 -5.48 -16.45
N GLY A 85 -6.14 -6.69 -15.96
CA GLY A 85 -4.93 -7.45 -16.33
C GLY A 85 -3.67 -7.09 -15.52
N GLU A 86 -3.82 -6.32 -14.44
CA GLU A 86 -2.74 -6.00 -13.50
C GLU A 86 -3.04 -6.52 -12.10
N ALA A 87 -2.03 -7.16 -11.51
CA ALA A 87 -2.06 -7.63 -10.14
C ALA A 87 -0.86 -7.07 -9.37
N GLN A 88 -0.93 -7.08 -8.04
CA GLN A 88 0.19 -6.72 -7.20
C GLN A 88 0.41 -7.70 -6.05
N CYS A 89 1.66 -7.78 -5.63
CA CYS A 89 2.05 -8.45 -4.41
C CYS A 89 3.07 -7.58 -3.69
N HIS A 90 2.76 -7.16 -2.48
CA HIS A 90 3.69 -6.47 -1.61
C HIS A 90 4.07 -7.39 -0.44
N ILE A 91 5.37 -7.65 -0.30
CA ILE A 91 5.95 -8.37 0.83
C ILE A 91 6.94 -7.44 1.54
N TYR A 92 6.93 -7.43 2.87
CA TYR A 92 7.77 -6.54 3.67
C TYR A 92 8.13 -7.14 5.03
N SER A 93 9.27 -6.74 5.58
CA SER A 93 9.70 -7.10 6.93
C SER A 93 8.87 -6.39 8.00
N LEU A 94 8.64 -7.08 9.11
CA LEU A 94 8.04 -6.53 10.32
C LEU A 94 9.07 -6.43 11.45
N PRO A 95 9.05 -5.36 12.28
CA PRO A 95 8.22 -4.16 12.12
C PRO A 95 8.62 -3.33 10.89
N TYR A 96 7.66 -2.73 10.20
CA TYR A 96 7.90 -1.97 8.97
C TYR A 96 8.78 -0.74 9.24
N GLN A 97 9.91 -0.62 8.55
CA GLN A 97 10.92 0.41 8.82
C GLN A 97 10.91 1.61 7.88
N PHE A 98 10.12 1.57 6.80
CA PHE A 98 10.13 2.61 5.77
C PHE A 98 9.11 3.70 6.08
N ASP A 99 9.39 4.90 5.57
CA ASP A 99 8.57 6.09 5.73
C ASP A 99 7.48 6.24 4.65
N ASN A 100 7.55 5.43 3.58
CA ASN A 100 6.62 5.43 2.48
C ASN A 100 5.92 4.08 2.36
N PHE A 101 4.63 4.09 2.02
CA PHE A 101 3.87 2.89 1.68
C PHE A 101 3.14 3.11 0.35
N HIS A 102 3.63 2.45 -0.69
CA HIS A 102 3.14 2.66 -2.05
C HIS A 102 2.14 1.57 -2.47
N TYR A 103 1.20 1.97 -3.32
CA TYR A 103 0.18 1.11 -3.95
C TYR A 103 -0.76 0.42 -2.97
N LEU A 104 -1.12 1.12 -1.89
CA LEU A 104 -2.10 0.59 -0.94
C LEU A 104 -3.50 0.53 -1.58
N ASN A 105 -4.22 -0.57 -1.39
CA ASN A 105 -5.52 -0.83 -2.02
C ASN A 105 -6.50 -1.50 -1.02
N ASN A 106 -7.73 -1.80 -1.44
CA ASN A 106 -8.78 -2.35 -0.57
C ASN A 106 -8.46 -3.75 0.00
N SER A 107 -7.40 -4.42 -0.47
CA SER A 107 -6.94 -5.70 0.10
C SER A 107 -6.08 -5.51 1.36
N PHE A 108 -5.76 -4.27 1.74
CA PHE A 108 -5.07 -3.96 2.99
C PHE A 108 -5.95 -4.22 4.21
N GLN A 109 -5.47 -5.04 5.14
CA GLN A 109 -6.24 -5.49 6.32
C GLN A 109 -5.92 -4.73 7.61
N GLY A 110 -5.07 -3.70 7.54
CA GLY A 110 -4.61 -2.94 8.70
C GLY A 110 -3.30 -3.44 9.28
N GLY A 111 -2.94 -2.89 10.44
CA GLY A 111 -1.70 -3.17 11.16
C GLY A 111 -1.22 -1.90 11.90
N ARG A 112 0.02 -1.86 12.36
CA ARG A 112 0.59 -0.65 12.99
C ARG A 112 1.91 -0.27 12.32
N PHE A 113 1.90 0.86 11.63
CA PHE A 113 3.00 1.34 10.77
C PHE A 113 3.46 2.73 11.21
N GLU A 114 4.08 2.82 12.39
CA GLU A 114 4.43 4.11 13.01
C GLU A 114 5.46 4.93 12.23
N LYS A 115 6.30 4.27 11.43
CA LYS A 115 7.34 4.96 10.65
C LYS A 115 6.81 5.56 9.35
N VAL A 116 5.67 5.08 8.85
CA VAL A 116 5.10 5.53 7.58
C VAL A 116 4.49 6.91 7.73
N LYS A 117 4.97 7.84 6.90
CA LYS A 117 4.53 9.23 6.81
C LYS A 117 3.87 9.55 5.48
N CYS A 118 4.03 8.69 4.47
CA CYS A 118 3.52 8.93 3.13
C CYS A 118 2.85 7.68 2.58
N ILE A 119 1.61 7.83 2.12
CA ILE A 119 0.85 6.74 1.50
C ILE A 119 0.36 7.18 0.13
N LYS A 120 0.47 6.27 -0.83
CA LYS A 120 -0.19 6.38 -2.14
C LYS A 120 -1.15 5.21 -2.32
N MET A 121 -2.41 5.53 -2.57
CA MET A 121 -3.51 4.58 -2.68
C MET A 121 -4.09 4.55 -4.09
N THR A 122 -4.38 3.36 -4.60
CA THR A 122 -5.05 3.15 -5.90
C THR A 122 -5.73 1.78 -5.92
N ASP A 123 -6.91 1.68 -6.55
CA ASP A 123 -7.67 0.43 -6.71
C ASP A 123 -8.74 0.64 -7.81
N ILE A 124 -9.25 -0.44 -8.43
CA ILE A 124 -10.43 -0.39 -9.31
C ILE A 124 -11.75 -0.49 -8.55
N ARG A 125 -11.69 -0.79 -7.25
CA ARG A 125 -12.85 -0.80 -6.36
C ARG A 125 -12.88 0.50 -5.57
N PRO A 126 -14.05 1.06 -5.27
CA PRO A 126 -14.13 2.28 -4.48
C PRO A 126 -13.51 2.09 -3.09
N PHE A 127 -12.86 3.14 -2.57
CA PHE A 127 -12.42 3.18 -1.18
C PHE A 127 -13.58 3.65 -0.30
N GLU A 128 -14.21 2.71 0.39
CA GLU A 128 -15.33 3.03 1.28
C GLU A 128 -14.86 3.77 2.54
N HIS A 129 -15.78 4.47 3.20
CA HIS A 129 -15.48 5.28 4.39
C HIS A 129 -14.74 4.50 5.50
N GLU A 130 -15.18 3.27 5.80
CA GLU A 130 -14.53 2.40 6.81
C GLU A 130 -13.09 2.02 6.42
N PHE A 131 -12.74 2.06 5.13
CA PHE A 131 -11.37 1.82 4.72
C PHE A 131 -10.46 2.95 5.18
N PHE A 132 -10.88 4.21 5.04
CA PHE A 132 -10.11 5.36 5.55
C PHE A 132 -9.93 5.33 7.07
N LYS A 133 -10.88 4.73 7.81
CA LYS A 133 -10.72 4.49 9.24
C LYS A 133 -9.59 3.50 9.52
N ILE A 134 -9.53 2.39 8.79
CA ILE A 134 -8.41 1.43 8.86
C ILE A 134 -7.08 2.15 8.57
N ILE A 135 -7.04 3.03 7.57
CA ILE A 135 -5.84 3.83 7.26
C ILE A 135 -5.46 4.74 8.44
N SER A 136 -6.42 5.51 8.97
CA SER A 136 -6.13 6.44 10.07
C SER A 136 -5.57 5.74 11.31
N GLN A 137 -6.05 4.53 11.60
CA GLN A 137 -5.61 3.72 12.74
C GLN A 137 -4.26 3.04 12.48
N SER A 138 -4.03 2.60 11.24
CA SER A 138 -2.82 1.86 10.88
C SER A 138 -1.60 2.77 10.73
N PHE A 139 -1.82 4.03 10.39
CA PHE A 139 -0.78 5.01 10.07
C PHE A 139 -0.92 6.26 10.95
N PRO A 140 -0.66 6.15 12.26
CA PRO A 140 -0.95 7.22 13.22
C PRO A 140 -0.19 8.51 12.92
N PHE A 141 0.99 8.43 12.30
CA PHE A 141 1.86 9.57 11.96
C PHE A 141 1.83 9.96 10.47
N LEU A 142 0.78 9.59 9.75
CA LEU A 142 0.62 9.90 8.33
C LEU A 142 0.64 11.42 8.09
N GLN A 143 1.56 11.88 7.23
CA GLN A 143 1.71 13.30 6.86
C GLN A 143 1.25 13.59 5.43
N HIS A 144 1.37 12.61 4.53
CA HIS A 144 1.02 12.74 3.12
C HIS A 144 0.14 11.58 2.67
N LEU A 145 -1.06 11.91 2.17
CA LEU A 145 -2.01 10.95 1.63
C LEU A 145 -2.33 11.31 0.19
N SER A 146 -2.09 10.36 -0.72
CA SER A 146 -2.48 10.47 -2.12
C SER A 146 -3.48 9.38 -2.45
N VAL A 147 -4.67 9.75 -2.90
CA VAL A 147 -5.73 8.83 -3.33
C VAL A 147 -5.95 9.01 -4.82
N LYS A 148 -5.88 7.90 -5.57
CA LYS A 148 -6.25 7.81 -6.98
C LYS A 148 -7.32 6.75 -7.15
N ASN A 149 -8.56 7.15 -7.40
CA ASN A 149 -9.69 6.23 -7.53
C ASN A 149 -10.90 6.99 -8.10
N ASP A 150 -11.30 6.69 -9.32
CA ASP A 150 -12.42 7.34 -10.02
C ASP A 150 -13.77 6.67 -9.74
N GLU A 151 -13.79 5.59 -8.95
CA GLU A 151 -15.02 4.88 -8.61
C GLU A 151 -15.83 5.61 -7.54
N GLN A 152 -17.13 5.62 -7.76
CA GLN A 152 -18.12 6.12 -6.81
C GLN A 152 -18.21 5.20 -5.58
N GLN A 153 -18.22 5.77 -4.38
CA GLN A 153 -18.47 5.05 -3.13
C GLN A 153 -19.90 4.51 -3.13
N LYS A 154 -20.05 3.23 -2.74
CA LYS A 154 -21.35 2.53 -2.76
C LYS A 154 -22.12 2.73 -1.46
N ASN A 155 -21.42 2.89 -0.32
CA ASN A 155 -22.04 2.85 1.00
C ASN A 155 -22.33 4.24 1.61
N LYS A 156 -22.56 5.27 0.78
CA LYS A 156 -22.76 6.66 1.23
C LYS A 156 -23.88 6.88 2.24
N GLN A 157 -24.93 6.05 2.17
CA GLN A 157 -26.12 6.18 3.02
C GLN A 157 -25.93 5.47 4.38
N HIS A 158 -24.97 4.56 4.48
CA HIS A 158 -24.62 3.86 5.71
C HIS A 158 -23.34 4.45 6.32
N LEU A 159 -23.27 5.77 6.39
CA LEU A 159 -22.20 6.43 7.11
C LEU A 159 -22.32 6.06 8.59
N SER A 160 -21.45 5.13 8.98
CA SER A 160 -20.98 4.96 10.35
C SER A 160 -20.74 6.33 10.96
N ASN A 161 -21.36 6.63 12.11
CA ASN A 161 -21.11 7.86 12.87
C ASN A 161 -19.68 7.91 13.46
N THR A 162 -18.76 7.08 12.96
CA THR A 162 -17.39 7.03 13.42
C THR A 162 -16.63 8.23 12.89
N LEU A 163 -16.05 9.00 13.81
CA LEU A 163 -15.14 10.07 13.47
C LEU A 163 -13.77 9.50 13.05
N ILE A 164 -13.34 9.79 11.83
CA ILE A 164 -12.02 9.48 11.31
C ILE A 164 -11.13 10.71 11.53
N ILE A 165 -10.00 10.53 12.21
CA ILE A 165 -9.07 11.62 12.49
C ILE A 165 -7.72 11.27 11.87
N PHE A 166 -7.21 12.17 11.03
CA PHE A 166 -5.83 12.12 10.57
C PHE A 166 -5.03 13.22 11.28
N PRO A 167 -4.50 12.95 12.49
CA PRO A 167 -3.99 13.99 13.39
C PRO A 167 -2.76 14.71 12.85
N HIS A 168 -2.00 14.08 11.95
CA HIS A 168 -0.73 14.59 11.44
C HIS A 168 -0.74 14.84 9.92
N LEU A 169 -1.88 14.66 9.25
CA LEU A 169 -1.96 14.79 7.80
C LEU A 169 -1.80 16.25 7.39
N ARG A 170 -0.71 16.54 6.68
CA ARG A 170 -0.35 17.87 6.19
C ARG A 170 -0.70 18.07 4.72
N SER A 171 -0.73 16.98 3.95
CA SER A 171 -0.90 17.01 2.51
C SER A 171 -1.91 15.96 2.06
N LEU A 172 -2.98 16.38 1.42
CA LEU A 172 -3.99 15.51 0.81
C LEU A 172 -4.03 15.73 -0.70
N HIS A 173 -3.76 14.67 -1.47
CA HIS A 173 -3.85 14.68 -2.92
C HIS A 173 -4.98 13.75 -3.37
N LEU A 174 -5.99 14.30 -4.03
CA LEU A 174 -7.07 13.57 -4.67
C LEU A 174 -6.85 13.65 -6.19
N ILE A 175 -6.32 12.58 -6.78
CA ILE A 175 -5.85 12.54 -8.18
C ILE A 175 -6.78 11.65 -8.98
N LEU A 176 -7.48 12.18 -9.98
CA LEU A 176 -8.52 11.46 -10.71
C LEU A 176 -9.48 10.76 -9.75
N ALA A 177 -9.81 11.45 -8.67
CA ALA A 177 -10.63 10.91 -7.60
C ALA A 177 -12.10 11.25 -7.88
N HIS A 178 -13.01 10.30 -7.65
CA HIS A 178 -14.45 10.60 -7.65
C HIS A 178 -14.78 11.72 -6.64
N ILE A 179 -15.84 12.50 -6.90
CA ILE A 179 -16.21 13.64 -6.05
C ILE A 179 -16.50 13.23 -4.59
N ASP A 180 -16.93 11.99 -4.39
CA ASP A 180 -17.24 11.41 -3.07
C ASP A 180 -16.08 11.51 -2.09
N TYR A 181 -14.85 11.32 -2.57
CA TYR A 181 -13.66 11.43 -1.71
C TYR A 181 -13.47 12.88 -1.24
N VAL A 182 -13.80 13.86 -2.07
CA VAL A 182 -13.78 15.28 -1.69
C VAL A 182 -14.82 15.54 -0.60
N GLU A 183 -16.04 15.01 -0.78
CA GLU A 183 -17.11 15.13 0.21
C GLU A 183 -16.73 14.50 1.55
N ASP A 184 -16.17 13.27 1.52
CA ASP A 184 -15.73 12.52 2.69
C ASP A 184 -14.65 13.25 3.49
N PHE A 185 -13.65 13.83 2.80
CA PHE A 185 -12.53 14.49 3.47
C PHE A 185 -12.81 15.94 3.89
N LEU A 186 -13.63 16.68 3.13
CA LEU A 186 -13.74 18.15 3.29
C LEU A 186 -15.13 18.63 3.72
N MET A 187 -16.20 17.91 3.37
CA MET A 187 -17.57 18.39 3.57
C MET A 187 -18.26 17.69 4.74
N LYS A 188 -17.97 16.40 4.97
CA LYS A 188 -18.59 15.63 6.03
C LYS A 188 -17.91 15.90 7.38
N LYS A 189 -18.73 16.04 8.43
CA LYS A 189 -18.27 16.17 9.83
C LYS A 189 -17.61 14.91 10.39
N THR A 190 -17.56 13.83 9.60
CA THR A 190 -17.02 12.52 10.02
C THR A 190 -15.53 12.39 9.76
N THR A 191 -14.88 13.32 9.05
CA THR A 191 -13.42 13.31 8.85
C THR A 191 -12.80 14.59 9.39
N HIS A 192 -11.76 14.46 10.20
CA HIS A 192 -11.06 15.60 10.81
C HIS A 192 -9.59 15.62 10.41
N LEU A 193 -9.17 16.75 9.81
CA LEU A 193 -7.83 16.97 9.25
C LEU A 193 -7.17 18.22 9.88
N PRO A 194 -6.89 18.22 11.20
CA PRO A 194 -6.50 19.42 11.95
C PRO A 194 -5.19 20.07 11.49
N CYS A 195 -4.33 19.31 10.81
CA CYS A 195 -3.02 19.77 10.35
C CYS A 195 -2.92 19.92 8.84
N LEU A 196 -4.04 19.91 8.10
CA LEU A 196 -4.01 20.01 6.65
C LEU A 196 -3.49 21.38 6.21
N LEU A 197 -2.36 21.40 5.52
CA LEU A 197 -1.73 22.61 5.00
C LEU A 197 -1.80 22.69 3.48
N TYR A 198 -1.84 21.53 2.81
CA TYR A 198 -1.84 21.43 1.36
C TYR A 198 -2.93 20.47 0.87
N LEU A 199 -3.81 20.99 0.03
CA LEU A 199 -4.84 20.22 -0.66
C LEU A 199 -4.61 20.34 -2.16
N LYS A 200 -4.52 19.20 -2.84
CA LYS A 200 -4.46 19.14 -4.29
C LYS A 200 -5.57 18.23 -4.81
N ILE A 201 -6.46 18.80 -5.60
CA ILE A 201 -7.48 18.05 -6.32
C ILE A 201 -7.14 18.17 -7.81
N LYS A 202 -6.94 17.03 -8.48
CA LYS A 202 -6.65 16.99 -9.91
C LYS A 202 -7.68 16.11 -10.59
N TYR A 203 -8.52 16.71 -11.44
CA TYR A 203 -9.36 15.99 -12.38
C TYR A 203 -8.66 15.92 -13.75
N GLU A 204 -9.06 14.97 -14.58
CA GLU A 204 -8.71 15.04 -16.01
C GLU A 204 -9.49 16.20 -16.63
N GLN A 205 -8.77 17.08 -17.33
CA GLN A 205 -9.42 17.95 -18.31
C GLN A 205 -9.69 17.07 -19.53
N HIS A 206 -10.95 16.76 -19.80
CA HIS A 206 -11.32 16.22 -21.12
C HIS A 206 -10.88 17.25 -22.17
N ALA A 207 -9.81 16.96 -22.89
CA ALA A 207 -9.54 17.60 -24.16
C ALA A 207 -10.62 17.09 -25.12
N TYR A 208 -11.69 17.86 -25.29
CA TYR A 208 -12.59 17.68 -26.43
C TYR A 208 -11.76 17.85 -27.70
N PHE A 209 -11.58 16.77 -28.45
CA PHE A 209 -11.17 16.80 -29.86
C PHE A 209 -12.36 16.35 -30.71
#